data_AF-A0A536XUZ9-F1
#
_entry.id   AF-A0A536XUZ9-F1
#
_cell.length_a   1.000
_cell.length_b   1.000
_cell.length_c   1.000
_cell.angle_alpha   90.00
_cell.angle_beta   90.00
_cell.angle_gamma   90.00
#
_symmetry.space_group_name_H-M   'P 1'
#
loop_
_entity.id
_entity.type
_entity.pdbx_description
1 polymer ?
#
loop_
_entity_poly.entity_id
_entity_poly.type
_entity_poly.pdbx_seq_one_letter_code
_entity_poly.pdbx_strand_id
1 'polypeptide(L)'
;MNVLYEDSGGLKIATVLADSDSTLQVEAPHGKRAKIKSRDVLLRFPEPGAVELLARAEALAGGIDADFLWQCCGTEEFGFTELAREYCGRTPSAVEAAGILVKLHSAPMYFYRKGRGRYRAAPPETLRAALVGIERKKQQQMQISAWAEQLEHGAFPEEFRPLREQLLYKPD
;
A
#
# COMPACT_ATOMS: atom_id res chain seq x y z
N MET A 1 20.22 14.04 -10.98
CA MET A 1 18.84 14.27 -10.52
C MET A 1 18.06 12.99 -10.69
N ASN A 2 17.26 12.61 -9.70
CA ASN A 2 16.51 11.36 -9.67
C ASN A 2 15.02 11.65 -9.78
N VAL A 3 14.25 10.63 -10.21
CA VAL A 3 12.80 10.70 -10.33
C VAL A 3 12.12 9.49 -9.71
N LEU A 4 11.00 9.77 -9.04
CA LEU A 4 9.99 8.79 -8.68
C LEU A 4 8.83 8.98 -9.64
N TYR A 5 8.40 7.92 -10.30
CA TYR A 5 7.36 7.96 -11.32
C TYR A 5 6.46 6.72 -11.19
N GLU A 6 5.31 6.79 -11.85
CA GLU A 6 4.33 5.71 -11.83
C GLU A 6 4.26 5.05 -13.19
N ASP A 7 4.37 3.72 -13.23
CA ASP A 7 4.34 2.94 -14.48
C ASP A 7 3.57 1.63 -14.27
N SER A 8 2.62 1.35 -15.16
CA SER A 8 1.70 0.21 -15.08
C SER A 8 1.07 0.00 -13.69
N GLY A 9 0.78 1.10 -13.00
CA GLY A 9 0.17 1.06 -11.68
C GLY A 9 1.15 1.00 -10.50
N GLY A 10 2.44 0.72 -10.71
CA GLY A 10 3.45 0.63 -9.65
C GLY A 10 4.37 1.84 -9.56
N LEU A 11 4.94 2.06 -8.38
CA LEU A 11 5.95 3.09 -8.14
C LEU A 11 7.32 2.61 -8.64
N LYS A 12 8.02 3.47 -9.39
CA LYS A 12 9.36 3.21 -9.91
C LYS A 12 10.27 4.39 -9.68
N ILE A 13 11.55 4.08 -9.52
CA ILE A 13 12.63 5.04 -9.33
C ILE A 13 13.62 4.94 -10.49
N ALA A 14 14.18 6.07 -10.89
CA ALA A 14 15.24 6.10 -11.90
C ALA A 14 16.09 7.37 -11.79
N THR A 15 17.28 7.32 -12.36
CA THR A 15 18.17 8.47 -12.52
C THR A 15 17.89 9.13 -13.86
N VAL A 16 17.77 10.47 -13.91
CA VAL A 16 17.57 11.20 -15.17
C VAL A 16 18.88 11.29 -15.94
N LEU A 17 18.88 10.82 -17.19
CA LEU A 17 19.99 10.96 -18.13
C LEU A 17 19.82 12.19 -19.03
N ALA A 18 18.60 12.43 -19.49
CA ALA A 18 18.24 13.60 -20.28
C ALA A 18 16.79 14.03 -19.99
N ASP A 19 16.56 15.34 -19.98
CA ASP A 19 15.25 15.94 -19.75
C ASP A 19 14.80 16.69 -21.00
N SER A 20 13.53 16.57 -21.35
CA SER A 20 12.90 17.25 -22.49
C SER A 20 11.48 17.65 -22.09
N ASP A 21 10.88 18.60 -22.79
CA ASP A 21 9.62 19.23 -22.37
C ASP A 21 8.50 18.23 -22.02
N SER A 22 8.34 17.15 -22.80
CA SER A 22 7.27 16.17 -22.61
C SER A 22 7.73 14.78 -22.15
N THR A 23 9.04 14.51 -22.14
CA THR A 23 9.59 13.18 -21.84
C THR A 23 10.96 13.24 -21.21
N LEU A 24 11.27 12.26 -20.36
CA LEU A 24 12.60 12.09 -19.78
C LEU A 24 13.22 10.79 -20.27
N GLN A 25 14.52 10.80 -20.53
CA GLN A 25 15.33 9.59 -20.62
C GLN A 25 15.88 9.28 -19.23
N VAL A 26 15.59 8.09 -18.74
CA VAL A 26 15.93 7.67 -17.39
C VAL A 26 16.63 6.32 -17.40
N GLU A 27 17.44 6.08 -16.39
CA GLU A 27 18.12 4.81 -16.14
C GLU A 27 17.60 4.20 -14.84
N ALA A 28 16.99 3.02 -14.94
CA ALA A 28 16.50 2.29 -13.78
C ALA A 28 17.68 1.71 -12.97
N PRO A 29 17.49 1.35 -11.69
CA PRO A 29 18.54 0.80 -10.83
C PRO A 29 19.31 -0.41 -11.40
N HIS A 30 18.68 -1.18 -12.28
CA HIS A 30 19.27 -2.35 -12.96
C HIS A 30 19.94 -2.00 -14.30
N GLY A 31 20.23 -0.72 -14.57
CA GLY A 31 20.89 -0.23 -15.78
C GLY A 31 20.01 -0.16 -17.03
N LYS A 32 18.74 -0.58 -16.95
CA LYS A 32 17.81 -0.48 -18.08
C LYS A 32 17.44 0.97 -18.32
N ARG A 33 17.70 1.44 -19.53
CA ARG A 33 17.28 2.76 -20.00
C ARG A 33 15.86 2.73 -20.53
N ALA A 34 15.09 3.75 -20.19
CA ALA A 34 13.71 3.90 -20.64
C ALA A 34 13.40 5.37 -20.91
N LYS A 35 12.39 5.60 -21.76
CA LYS A 35 11.82 6.92 -21.99
C LYS A 35 10.46 6.98 -21.30
N ILE A 36 10.28 7.92 -20.38
CA ILE A 36 9.02 8.12 -19.63
C ILE A 36 8.42 9.49 -19.98
N LYS A 37 7.12 9.68 -19.78
CA LYS A 37 6.48 10.99 -20.02
C LYS A 37 6.62 11.86 -18.78
N SER A 38 6.85 13.16 -18.95
CA SER A 38 6.99 14.11 -17.83
C SER A 38 5.78 14.10 -16.91
N ARG A 39 4.57 13.89 -17.45
CA ARG A 39 3.32 13.75 -16.68
C ARG A 39 3.25 12.51 -15.76
N ASP A 40 4.10 11.51 -15.99
CA ASP A 40 4.14 10.27 -15.19
C ASP A 40 5.07 10.42 -13.97
N VAL A 41 5.87 11.49 -13.92
CA VAL A 41 6.78 11.80 -12.82
C VAL A 41 5.99 12.37 -11.64
N LEU A 42 6.14 11.73 -10.48
CA LEU A 42 5.51 12.12 -9.21
C LEU A 42 6.41 13.04 -8.38
N LEU A 43 7.72 12.75 -8.35
CA LEU A 43 8.70 13.52 -7.60
C LEU A 43 10.01 13.60 -8.38
N ARG A 44 10.63 14.78 -8.36
CA ARG A 44 12.01 14.99 -8.82
C ARG A 44 12.84 15.37 -7.59
N PHE A 45 13.97 14.71 -7.38
CA PHE A 45 14.78 14.92 -6.18
C PHE A 45 16.28 14.83 -6.50
N PRO A 46 17.12 15.64 -5.84
CA PRO A 46 18.57 15.58 -6.02
C PRO A 46 19.19 14.41 -5.24
N GLU A 47 18.72 14.20 -4.01
CA GLU A 47 19.23 13.23 -3.04
C GLU A 47 18.07 12.70 -2.17
N PRO A 48 18.21 11.52 -1.54
CA PRO A 48 19.31 10.54 -1.70
C PRO A 48 19.32 9.89 -3.09
N GLY A 49 20.22 8.92 -3.31
CA GLY A 49 20.24 8.13 -4.54
C GLY A 49 18.88 7.43 -4.78
N ALA A 50 18.53 7.16 -6.04
CA ALA A 50 17.23 6.62 -6.41
C ALA A 50 16.84 5.37 -5.59
N VAL A 51 17.75 4.39 -5.48
CA VAL A 51 17.56 3.13 -4.73
C VAL A 51 17.41 3.38 -3.24
N GLU A 52 18.26 4.24 -2.69
CA GLU A 52 18.24 4.59 -1.27
C GLU A 52 16.92 5.29 -0.90
N LEU A 53 16.41 6.18 -1.76
CA LEU A 53 15.13 6.84 -1.53
C LEU A 53 14.00 5.81 -1.37
N LEU A 54 13.90 4.83 -2.28
CA LEU A 54 12.82 3.85 -2.21
C LEU A 54 12.93 2.99 -0.95
N ALA A 55 14.12 2.50 -0.61
CA ALA A 55 14.34 1.71 0.59
C ALA A 55 13.98 2.48 1.87
N ARG A 56 14.38 3.76 1.96
CA ARG A 56 14.06 4.62 3.11
C ARG A 56 12.58 4.98 3.15
N ALA A 57 11.95 5.20 2.01
CA ALA A 57 10.52 5.45 1.90
C ALA A 57 9.70 4.25 2.36
N GLU A 58 10.08 3.03 1.96
CA GLU A 58 9.44 1.78 2.40
C GLU A 58 9.59 1.58 3.92
N ALA A 59 10.79 1.80 4.46
CA ALA A 59 11.03 1.73 5.91
C ALA A 59 10.17 2.75 6.68
N LEU A 60 10.09 3.99 6.18
CA LEU A 60 9.26 5.04 6.77
C LEU A 60 7.77 4.67 6.70
N ALA A 61 7.31 4.19 5.54
CA ALA A 61 5.93 3.72 5.34
C ALA A 61 5.55 2.57 6.28
N GLY A 62 6.49 1.68 6.59
CA GLY A 62 6.30 0.61 7.58
C GLY A 62 6.03 1.13 8.99
N GLY A 63 6.55 2.31 9.34
CA GLY A 63 6.31 2.96 10.62
C GLY A 63 5.09 3.89 10.67
N ILE A 64 4.49 4.24 9.53
CA ILE A 64 3.29 5.09 9.49
C ILE A 64 2.06 4.24 9.81
N ASP A 65 1.24 4.71 10.75
CA ASP A 65 -0.10 4.17 10.97
C ASP A 65 -1.06 4.65 9.87
N ALA A 66 -1.70 3.70 9.18
CA ALA A 66 -2.64 4.00 8.10
C ALA A 66 -3.90 4.69 8.64
N ASP A 67 -4.36 4.29 9.83
CA ASP A 67 -5.57 4.82 10.44
C ASP A 67 -5.36 6.27 10.87
N PHE A 68 -4.25 6.55 11.56
CA PHE A 68 -3.89 7.92 11.91
C PHE A 68 -3.69 8.80 10.67
N LEU A 69 -2.98 8.31 9.64
CA LEU A 69 -2.82 9.04 8.40
C LEU A 69 -4.16 9.33 7.72
N TRP A 70 -5.11 8.40 7.77
CA TRP A 70 -6.47 8.58 7.25
C TRP A 70 -7.26 9.62 8.06
N GLN A 71 -7.10 9.66 9.38
CA GLN A 71 -7.70 10.68 10.25
C GLN A 71 -7.17 12.09 9.96
N CYS A 72 -5.95 12.22 9.44
CA CYS A 72 -5.41 13.50 8.98
C CYS A 72 -6.05 14.00 7.67
N CYS A 73 -6.72 13.14 6.91
CA CYS A 73 -7.27 13.49 5.60
C CYS A 73 -8.69 14.09 5.69
N GLY A 74 -8.98 15.03 4.79
CA GLY A 74 -10.35 15.49 4.51
C GLY A 74 -11.16 14.53 3.61
N THR A 75 -12.38 14.93 3.27
CA THR A 75 -13.28 14.18 2.37
C THR A 75 -12.97 14.34 0.88
N GLU A 76 -12.23 15.40 0.55
CA GLU A 76 -11.88 15.80 -0.81
C GLU A 76 -10.70 15.00 -1.38
N GLU A 77 -10.49 15.13 -2.68
CA GLU A 77 -9.30 14.58 -3.33
C GLU A 77 -8.06 15.43 -3.00
N PHE A 78 -6.97 14.76 -2.62
CA PHE A 78 -5.72 15.40 -2.24
C PHE A 78 -4.52 14.79 -2.97
N GLY A 79 -3.44 15.57 -3.08
CA GLY A 79 -2.13 15.11 -3.52
C GLY A 79 -1.30 14.53 -2.38
N PHE A 80 -0.48 13.51 -2.68
CA PHE A 80 0.40 12.90 -1.66
C PHE A 80 1.38 13.89 -1.02
N THR A 81 1.81 14.92 -1.75
CA THR A 81 2.71 15.97 -1.24
C THR A 81 2.04 16.93 -0.27
N GLU A 82 0.75 17.20 -0.47
CA GLU A 82 -0.09 18.02 0.42
C GLU A 82 -0.25 17.29 1.75
N LEU A 83 -0.66 16.01 1.69
CA LEU A 83 -0.77 15.18 2.89
C LEU A 83 0.57 14.98 3.60
N ALA A 84 1.66 14.79 2.86
CA ALA A 84 2.99 14.69 3.47
C ALA A 84 3.39 15.96 4.22
N ARG A 85 3.00 17.13 3.73
CA ARG A 85 3.22 18.41 4.43
C ARG A 85 2.38 18.50 5.70
N GLU A 86 1.12 18.12 5.64
CA GLU A 86 0.22 18.10 6.80
C GLU A 86 0.71 17.13 7.87
N TYR A 87 1.08 15.91 7.47
CA TYR A 87 1.60 14.88 8.38
C TYR A 87 2.94 15.29 9.03
N CYS A 88 3.86 15.86 8.26
CA CYS A 88 5.15 16.30 8.80
C CYS A 88 5.07 17.65 9.54
N GLY A 89 4.00 18.45 9.36
CA GLY A 89 3.89 19.81 9.89
C GLY A 89 4.89 20.82 9.30
N ARG A 90 5.62 20.43 8.24
CA ARG A 90 6.64 21.23 7.55
C ARG A 90 6.79 20.78 6.10
N THR A 91 7.61 21.47 5.33
CA THR A 91 8.01 21.00 4.00
C THR A 91 8.66 19.61 4.13
N PRO A 92 8.08 18.57 3.51
CA PRO A 92 8.61 17.22 3.60
C PRO A 92 9.87 17.08 2.74
N SER A 93 10.83 16.30 3.22
CA SER A 93 11.93 15.80 2.40
C SER A 93 11.43 14.84 1.32
N ALA A 94 12.28 14.55 0.33
CA ALA A 94 11.94 13.59 -0.72
C ALA A 94 11.60 12.20 -0.16
N VAL A 95 12.32 11.77 0.88
CA VAL A 95 12.08 10.49 1.58
C VAL A 95 10.72 10.48 2.28
N GLU A 96 10.35 11.57 2.97
CA GLU A 96 9.07 11.68 3.67
C GLU A 96 7.88 11.71 2.69
N ALA A 97 7.99 12.50 1.63
CA ALA A 97 6.96 12.55 0.59
C ALA A 97 6.79 11.18 -0.10
N ALA A 98 7.90 10.51 -0.42
CA ALA A 98 7.87 9.17 -0.99
C ALA A 98 7.32 8.13 0.00
N GLY A 99 7.66 8.21 1.29
CA GLY A 99 7.16 7.29 2.30
C GLY A 99 5.65 7.41 2.52
N ILE A 100 5.11 8.63 2.55
CA ILE A 100 3.66 8.87 2.56
C ILE A 100 3.02 8.27 1.31
N LEU A 101 3.60 8.49 0.13
CA LEU A 101 3.09 7.92 -1.11
C LEU A 101 3.10 6.37 -1.10
N VAL A 102 4.16 5.74 -0.61
CA VAL A 102 4.24 4.27 -0.46
C VAL A 102 3.18 3.78 0.53
N LYS A 103 2.94 4.52 1.62
CA LYS A 103 1.88 4.17 2.58
C LYS A 103 0.50 4.24 1.96
N LEU A 104 0.20 5.31 1.22
CA LEU A 104 -1.07 5.47 0.50
C LEU A 104 -1.28 4.33 -0.51
N HIS A 105 -0.22 3.92 -1.21
CA HIS A 105 -0.28 2.85 -2.20
C HIS A 105 -0.51 1.46 -1.59
N SER A 106 0.08 1.20 -0.43
CA SER A 106 -0.02 -0.08 0.28
C SER A 106 -1.30 -0.22 1.12
N ALA A 107 -2.07 0.86 1.29
CA ALA A 107 -3.31 0.87 2.07
C ALA A 107 -4.56 1.24 1.22
N PRO A 108 -4.89 0.49 0.15
CA PRO A 108 -6.00 0.80 -0.76
C PRO A 108 -7.39 0.79 -0.09
N MET A 109 -7.49 0.18 1.09
CA MET A 109 -8.71 0.17 1.88
C MET A 109 -8.99 1.52 2.54
N TYR A 110 -7.92 2.23 2.93
CA TYR A 110 -7.98 3.56 3.53
C TYR A 110 -7.97 4.65 2.47
N PHE A 111 -7.27 4.44 1.35
CA PHE A 111 -7.03 5.47 0.35
C PHE A 111 -7.36 4.98 -1.05
N TYR A 112 -8.36 5.62 -1.67
CA TYR A 112 -8.77 5.34 -3.04
C TYR A 112 -7.96 6.17 -4.01
N ARG A 113 -7.30 5.49 -4.96
CA ARG A 113 -6.54 6.15 -6.02
C ARG A 113 -7.48 6.81 -7.02
N LYS A 114 -7.27 8.10 -7.29
CA LYS A 114 -8.06 8.90 -8.26
C LYS A 114 -7.25 9.33 -9.48
N GLY A 115 -5.93 9.30 -9.35
CA GLY A 115 -4.98 9.58 -10.42
C GLY A 115 -3.55 9.30 -9.96
N ARG A 116 -2.57 9.76 -10.72
CA ARG A 116 -1.16 9.62 -10.34
C ARG A 116 -0.85 10.55 -9.19
N GLY A 117 -0.46 10.01 -8.04
CA GLY A 117 -0.20 10.80 -6.84
C GLY A 117 -1.45 11.48 -6.24
N ARG A 118 -2.66 11.13 -6.71
CA ARG A 118 -3.92 11.73 -6.27
C ARG A 118 -4.80 10.67 -5.62
N TYR A 119 -5.27 10.98 -4.42
CA TYR A 119 -5.97 10.04 -3.55
C TYR A 119 -7.20 10.68 -2.92
N ARG A 120 -8.11 9.84 -2.46
CA ARG A 120 -9.24 10.23 -1.63
C ARG A 120 -9.34 9.27 -0.45
N ALA A 121 -9.56 9.80 0.75
CA ALA A 121 -9.79 8.99 1.92
C ALA A 121 -11.08 8.18 1.78
N ALA A 122 -11.07 6.94 2.27
CA ALA A 122 -12.24 6.08 2.31
C ALA A 122 -13.31 6.71 3.22
N PRO A 123 -14.60 6.67 2.85
CA PRO A 123 -15.66 7.10 3.74
C PRO A 123 -15.64 6.31 5.06
N PRO A 124 -15.93 6.95 6.22
CA PRO A 124 -15.85 6.30 7.52
C PRO A 124 -16.68 5.02 7.64
N GLU A 125 -17.85 4.98 7.00
CA GLU A 125 -18.73 3.81 7.01
C GLU A 125 -18.15 2.65 6.21
N THR A 126 -17.60 2.94 5.03
CA THR A 126 -16.96 1.94 4.17
C THR A 126 -15.70 1.37 4.82
N LEU A 127 -14.87 2.24 5.43
CA LEU A 127 -13.67 1.81 6.13
C LEU A 127 -14.02 0.92 7.32
N ARG A 128 -14.99 1.31 8.16
CA ARG A 128 -15.47 0.50 9.28
C ARG A 128 -15.98 -0.87 8.83
N ALA A 129 -16.81 -0.92 7.80
CA ALA A 129 -17.33 -2.18 7.27
C ALA A 129 -16.20 -3.10 6.79
N ALA A 130 -15.18 -2.54 6.12
CA ALA A 130 -14.03 -3.30 5.64
C ALA A 130 -13.17 -3.84 6.80
N LEU A 131 -12.93 -3.05 7.84
CA LEU A 131 -12.20 -3.47 9.04
C LEU A 131 -12.92 -4.59 9.81
N VAL A 132 -14.25 -4.48 9.97
CA VAL A 132 -15.07 -5.54 10.58
C VAL A 132 -14.99 -6.83 9.75
N GLY A 133 -15.01 -6.71 8.41
CA GLY A 133 -14.86 -7.86 7.51
C GLY A 133 -13.53 -8.59 7.69
N ILE A 134 -12.43 -7.84 7.82
CA ILE A 134 -11.09 -8.42 8.07
C ILE A 134 -11.06 -9.16 9.40
N GLU A 135 -11.54 -8.53 10.48
CA GLU A 135 -11.49 -9.13 11.81
C GLU A 135 -12.32 -10.42 11.86
N ARG A 136 -13.51 -10.44 11.26
CA ARG A 136 -14.31 -11.66 11.10
C ARG A 136 -13.57 -12.75 10.34
N LYS A 137 -12.92 -12.40 9.22
CA LYS A 137 -12.15 -13.36 8.43
C LYS A 137 -10.95 -13.91 9.20
N LYS A 138 -10.28 -13.06 9.99
CA LYS A 138 -9.18 -13.47 10.87
C LYS A 138 -9.65 -14.45 11.94
N GLN A 139 -10.78 -14.18 12.58
CA GLN A 139 -11.40 -15.08 13.56
C GLN A 139 -11.78 -16.43 12.94
N GLN A 140 -12.42 -16.41 11.76
CA GLN A 140 -12.74 -17.63 11.02
C GLN A 140 -11.47 -18.42 10.67
N GLN A 141 -10.41 -17.74 10.22
CA GLN A 141 -9.15 -18.41 9.87
C GLN A 141 -8.47 -19.02 11.10
N MET A 142 -8.47 -18.32 12.24
CA MET A 142 -7.94 -18.86 13.50
C MET A 142 -8.72 -20.11 13.93
N GLN A 143 -10.05 -20.08 13.82
CA GLN A 143 -10.89 -21.23 14.13
C GLN A 143 -10.60 -22.41 13.19
N ILE A 144 -10.47 -22.17 11.89
CA ILE A 144 -10.11 -23.21 10.90
C ILE A 144 -8.75 -23.81 11.24
N SER A 145 -7.76 -22.99 11.57
CA SER A 145 -6.42 -23.46 11.95
C SER A 145 -6.47 -24.30 13.24
N ALA A 146 -7.24 -23.89 14.24
CA ALA A 146 -7.41 -24.66 15.47
C ALA A 146 -8.11 -26.02 15.23
N TRP A 147 -9.12 -26.05 14.37
CA TRP A 147 -9.77 -27.31 13.98
C TRP A 147 -8.82 -28.22 13.19
N ALA A 148 -8.03 -27.66 12.27
CA ALA A 148 -7.04 -28.43 11.52
C ALA A 148 -6.01 -29.08 12.45
N GLU A 149 -5.49 -28.33 13.42
CA GLU A 149 -4.53 -28.83 14.41
C GLU A 149 -5.14 -29.97 15.26
N GLN A 150 -6.39 -29.84 15.71
CA GLN A 150 -7.06 -30.92 16.46
C GLN A 150 -7.20 -32.20 15.62
N LEU A 151 -7.64 -32.06 14.36
CA LEU A 151 -7.80 -33.18 13.45
C LEU A 151 -6.46 -33.86 13.12
N GLU A 152 -5.39 -33.10 12.94
CA GLU A 152 -4.03 -33.65 12.74
C GLU A 152 -3.57 -34.49 13.93
N HIS A 153 -3.97 -34.15 15.15
CA HIS A 153 -3.69 -34.92 16.37
C HIS A 153 -4.70 -36.05 16.63
N GLY A 154 -5.60 -36.33 15.69
CA GLY A 154 -6.61 -37.38 15.81
C GLY A 154 -7.76 -37.04 16.77
N ALA A 155 -7.87 -35.78 17.20
CA ALA A 155 -8.98 -35.28 18.00
C ALA A 155 -10.07 -34.73 17.07
N PHE A 156 -11.32 -35.13 17.29
CA PHE A 156 -12.45 -34.61 16.53
C PHE A 156 -13.01 -33.34 17.19
N PRO A 157 -13.01 -32.18 16.51
CA PRO A 157 -13.50 -30.93 17.07
C PRO A 157 -14.93 -31.01 17.62
N GLU A 158 -15.18 -30.37 18.76
CA GLU A 158 -16.52 -30.43 19.39
C GLU A 158 -17.59 -29.79 18.50
N GLU A 159 -17.24 -28.72 17.79
CA GLU A 159 -18.14 -28.01 16.88
C GLU A 159 -18.56 -28.86 15.67
N PHE A 160 -17.79 -29.91 15.35
CA PHE A 160 -18.11 -30.83 14.26
C PHE A 160 -18.99 -31.99 14.74
N ARG A 161 -19.22 -32.18 16.05
CA ARG A 161 -20.05 -33.28 16.58
C ARG A 161 -21.45 -33.35 15.96
N PRO A 162 -22.19 -32.24 15.79
CA PRO A 162 -23.49 -32.27 15.13
C PRO A 162 -23.41 -32.69 13.66
N LEU A 163 -22.25 -32.47 13.02
CA LEU A 163 -22.00 -32.77 11.61
C LEU A 163 -21.41 -34.18 11.39
N ARG A 164 -21.09 -34.92 12.46
CA ARG A 164 -20.37 -36.20 12.40
C ARG A 164 -21.01 -37.19 11.43
N GLU A 165 -22.32 -37.39 11.49
CA GLU A 165 -23.00 -38.36 10.62
C GLU A 165 -22.99 -37.94 9.16
N GLN A 166 -23.16 -36.64 8.88
CA GLN A 166 -23.07 -36.10 7.53
C GLN A 166 -21.65 -36.27 6.98
N LEU A 167 -20.63 -35.87 7.75
CA LEU A 167 -19.23 -35.97 7.34
C LEU A 167 -18.77 -37.42 7.08
N LEU A 168 -19.30 -38.40 7.83
CA LEU A 168 -18.92 -39.82 7.68
C LEU A 168 -19.70 -40.56 6.60
N TYR A 169 -21.00 -40.25 6.42
CA TYR A 169 -21.90 -41.08 5.61
C TYR A 169 -22.49 -40.37 4.39
N LYS A 170 -22.45 -39.04 4.35
CA LYS A 170 -22.90 -38.21 3.22
C LYS A 170 -22.09 -36.91 3.08
N PRO A 171 -20.77 -37.00 2.83
CA PRO A 171 -20.01 -35.83 2.44
C PRO A 171 -20.46 -35.38 1.06
N ASP A 172 -20.88 -34.11 0.93
CA ASP A 172 -21.00 -33.41 -0.37
C ASP A 172 -19.62 -32.91 -0.83
#